data_AF-A0A2Z3H069-F1
#
_entry.id   AF-A0A2Z3H069-F1
#
_cell.length_a   1.000
_cell.length_b   1.000
_cell.length_c   1.000
_cell.angle_alpha   90.00
_cell.angle_beta   90.00
_cell.angle_gamma   90.00
#
_symmetry.space_group_name_H-M   'P 1'
#
loop_
_entity.id
_entity.type
_entity.pdbx_description
1 polymer ?
#
loop_
_entity_poly.entity_id
_entity_poly.type
_entity_poly.pdbx_seq_one_letter_code
_entity_poly.pdbx_strand_id
1 'polypeptide(L)'
;MTTATELLARVRGYGPAAEGAELVFATDPPPELDVLLRVLHTGIRAVLTGRRWWGSTDGKPRVVELNPSVPIPADVALLAVEGDGVWDRVRPDARIDFPELFAAPETARPARTVARTG
;
A
#
# COMPACT_ATOMS: atom_id res chain seq x y z
N MET A 1 -4.14 -5.52 13.19
CA MET A 1 -3.74 -5.41 11.78
C MET A 1 -3.81 -3.95 11.43
N THR A 2 -2.81 -3.41 10.73
CA THR A 2 -2.78 -1.99 10.34
C THR A 2 -2.94 -1.90 8.82
N THR A 3 -3.85 -1.04 8.37
CA THR A 3 -4.20 -0.84 6.96
C THR A 3 -3.84 0.57 6.48
N ALA A 4 -3.88 0.80 5.17
CA ALA A 4 -3.62 2.14 4.61
C ALA A 4 -4.66 3.16 5.07
N THR A 5 -5.94 2.77 5.15
CA THR A 5 -7.02 3.63 5.67
C THR A 5 -6.80 3.98 7.15
N GLU A 6 -6.40 3.01 7.98
CA GLU A 6 -6.12 3.25 9.39
C GLU A 6 -4.89 4.14 9.59
N LEU A 7 -3.82 3.91 8.81
CA LEU A 7 -2.63 4.75 8.89
C LEU A 7 -2.94 6.18 8.43
N LEU A 8 -3.71 6.35 7.35
CA LEU A 8 -4.18 7.66 6.90
C LEU A 8 -4.96 8.39 8.01
N ALA A 9 -5.85 7.69 8.72
CA ALA A 9 -6.60 8.28 9.83
C ALA A 9 -5.67 8.77 10.95
N ARG A 10 -4.61 8.02 11.27
CA ARG A 10 -3.60 8.42 12.27
C ARG A 10 -2.77 9.62 11.84
N VAL A 11 -2.46 9.72 10.55
CA VAL A 11 -1.61 10.82 10.05
C VAL A 11 -2.38 12.04 9.57
N ARG A 12 -3.71 12.02 9.62
CA ARG A 12 -4.57 13.11 9.12
C ARG A 12 -4.22 14.49 9.71
N GLY A 13 -3.82 14.52 10.99
CA GLY A 13 -3.43 15.76 11.68
C GLY A 13 -2.16 16.42 11.14
N TYR A 14 -1.35 15.69 10.36
CA TYR A 14 -0.09 16.17 9.78
C TYR A 14 -0.25 16.67 8.33
N GLY A 15 -1.49 16.75 7.82
CA GLY A 15 -1.79 17.24 6.48
C GLY A 15 -1.19 16.40 5.35
N PRO A 16 -1.50 15.09 5.27
CA PRO A 16 -0.99 14.23 4.20
C PRO A 16 -1.57 14.63 2.84
N ALA A 17 -0.72 14.71 1.82
CA ALA A 17 -1.10 14.94 0.43
C ALA A 17 -0.33 14.03 -0.52
N ALA A 18 -0.93 13.70 -1.67
CA ALA A 18 -0.27 12.96 -2.73
C ALA A 18 0.18 13.94 -3.82
N GLU A 19 1.48 14.05 -4.04
CA GLU A 19 2.09 14.88 -5.09
C GLU A 19 2.79 13.97 -6.11
N GLY A 20 2.07 13.63 -7.18
CA GLY A 20 2.56 12.65 -8.16
C GLY A 20 2.79 11.28 -7.53
N ALA A 21 4.04 10.82 -7.55
CA ALA A 21 4.46 9.54 -6.97
C ALA A 21 4.81 9.62 -5.47
N GLU A 22 4.75 10.81 -4.86
CA GLU A 22 5.19 11.02 -3.49
C GLU A 22 4.03 11.27 -2.51
N LEU A 23 4.23 10.81 -1.27
CA LEU A 23 3.37 11.14 -0.13
C LEU A 23 4.09 12.21 0.69
N VAL A 24 3.52 13.41 0.72
CA VAL A 24 4.08 14.57 1.44
C VAL A 24 3.20 14.91 2.64
N PHE A 25 3.78 15.61 3.61
CA PHE A 25 3.09 16.06 4.81
C PHE A 25 3.34 17.55 5.02
N ALA A 26 2.32 18.27 5.49
CA ALA A 26 2.45 19.68 5.87
C ALA A 26 3.26 19.86 7.18
N THR A 27 3.33 18.82 8.00
CA THR A 27 4.13 18.77 9.23
C THR A 27 4.69 17.36 9.39
N ASP A 28 5.89 17.21 9.92
CA ASP A 28 6.50 15.89 10.05
C ASP A 28 5.66 14.98 10.96
N PRO A 29 5.28 13.77 10.50
CA PRO A 29 4.68 12.77 11.37
C PRO A 29 5.73 12.25 12.38
N PRO A 30 5.29 11.70 13.52
CA PRO A 30 6.19 11.13 14.51
C PRO A 30 7.05 9.98 13.92
N PRO A 31 8.34 9.88 14.29
CA PRO A 31 9.27 8.90 13.72
C PRO A 31 8.82 7.44 13.85
N GLU A 32 8.02 7.11 14.87
CA GLU A 32 7.44 5.78 15.04
C GLU A 32 6.52 5.35 13.89
N LEU A 33 6.03 6.29 13.08
CA LEU A 33 5.19 6.02 11.91
C LEU A 33 5.99 5.82 10.62
N ASP A 34 7.28 6.19 10.59
CA ASP A 34 8.10 6.20 9.37
C ASP A 34 8.10 4.85 8.67
N VAL A 35 8.22 3.76 9.42
CA VAL A 35 8.31 2.44 8.81
C VAL A 35 6.98 1.99 8.24
N LEU A 36 5.89 2.26 8.94
CA LEU A 36 4.54 2.01 8.45
C LEU A 36 4.26 2.84 7.18
N LEU A 37 4.69 4.10 7.19
CA LEU A 37 4.57 5.01 6.04
C LEU A 37 5.38 4.50 4.84
N ARG A 38 6.61 4.03 5.04
CA ARG A 38 7.44 3.46 3.96
C ARG A 38 6.81 2.25 3.29
N VAL A 39 5.97 1.49 3.98
CA VAL A 39 5.28 0.32 3.41
C VAL A 39 3.94 0.71 2.80
N LEU A 40 3.15 1.52 3.50
CA LEU A 40 1.76 1.83 3.15
C LEU A 40 1.57 3.15 2.38
N HIS A 41 2.64 3.90 2.06
CA HIS A 41 2.53 5.18 1.34
C HIS A 41 1.75 5.04 0.02
N THR A 42 1.95 3.95 -0.73
CA THR A 42 1.20 3.70 -1.98
C THR A 42 -0.30 3.57 -1.74
N GLY A 43 -0.70 2.82 -0.72
CA GLY A 43 -2.10 2.68 -0.33
C GLY A 43 -2.70 4.00 0.15
N ILE A 44 -1.94 4.81 0.90
CA ILE A 44 -2.37 6.15 1.32
C ILE A 44 -2.55 7.06 0.10
N ARG A 45 -1.60 7.09 -0.83
CA ARG A 45 -1.70 7.86 -2.09
C ARG A 45 -2.95 7.45 -2.88
N ALA A 46 -3.23 6.15 -2.99
CA ALA A 46 -4.44 5.65 -3.65
C ALA A 46 -5.72 6.20 -3.01
N VAL A 47 -5.81 6.17 -1.68
CA VAL A 47 -6.96 6.72 -0.94
C VAL A 47 -7.09 8.23 -1.15
N LEU A 48 -6.00 8.99 -1.01
CA LEU A 48 -6.00 10.45 -1.15
C LEU A 48 -6.39 10.91 -2.57
N THR A 49 -5.99 10.15 -3.59
CA THR A 49 -6.25 10.49 -4.99
C THR A 49 -7.54 9.87 -5.54
N GLY A 50 -8.21 9.01 -4.78
CA GLY A 50 -9.38 8.25 -5.24
C GLY A 50 -9.06 7.25 -6.36
N ARG A 51 -7.81 6.84 -6.48
CA ARG A 51 -7.30 5.95 -7.54
C ARG A 51 -7.20 4.52 -7.05
N ARG A 52 -7.13 3.56 -7.99
CA ARG A 52 -6.96 2.15 -7.62
C ARG A 52 -5.57 1.88 -7.07
N TRP A 53 -5.51 0.98 -6.09
CA TRP A 53 -4.26 0.46 -5.53
C TRP A 53 -4.00 -0.94 -6.10
N TRP A 54 -2.84 -1.14 -6.70
CA TRP A 54 -2.46 -2.39 -7.35
C TRP A 54 -1.35 -3.10 -6.57
N GLY A 55 -1.43 -4.43 -6.53
CA GLY A 55 -0.40 -5.31 -6.00
C GLY A 55 0.06 -6.31 -7.06
N SER A 56 1.35 -6.68 -7.04
CA SER A 56 1.90 -7.77 -7.86
C SER A 56 2.86 -8.64 -7.06
N THR A 57 2.90 -9.93 -7.40
CA THR A 57 3.86 -10.90 -6.88
C THR A 57 5.19 -10.83 -7.66
N ASP A 58 6.29 -11.29 -7.05
CA ASP A 58 7.66 -11.24 -7.63
C ASP A 58 7.95 -12.41 -8.60
N GLY A 59 7.22 -13.52 -8.49
CA GLY A 59 7.51 -14.77 -9.23
C GLY A 59 6.68 -14.99 -10.48
N LYS A 60 5.35 -15.13 -10.33
CA LYS A 60 4.39 -15.25 -11.43
C LYS A 60 3.56 -13.98 -11.45
N PRO A 61 3.99 -12.93 -12.18
CA PRO A 61 3.41 -11.59 -12.05
C PRO A 61 1.91 -11.64 -12.29
N ARG A 62 1.17 -11.49 -11.19
CA ARG A 62 -0.28 -11.40 -11.14
C ARG A 62 -0.61 -10.06 -10.54
N VAL A 63 -1.29 -9.22 -11.31
CA VAL A 63 -1.78 -7.93 -10.83
C VAL A 63 -3.14 -8.13 -10.18
N VAL A 64 -3.28 -7.65 -8.94
CA VAL A 64 -4.52 -7.67 -8.18
C VAL A 64 -4.88 -6.26 -7.71
N GLU A 65 -6.17 -5.96 -7.68
CA GLU A 65 -6.65 -4.73 -7.05
C GLU A 65 -6.69 -4.93 -5.53
N LEU A 66 -6.00 -4.07 -4.80
CA LEU A 66 -5.92 -4.06 -3.35
C LEU A 66 -7.00 -3.15 -2.76
N ASN A 67 -7.53 -3.55 -1.61
CA ASN A 67 -8.45 -2.72 -0.83
C ASN A 67 -7.65 -2.01 0.27
N PRO A 68 -7.59 -0.65 0.31
CA PRO A 68 -6.86 0.10 1.34
C PRO A 68 -7.33 -0.14 2.78
N SER A 69 -8.51 -0.72 2.97
CA SER A 69 -9.11 -1.02 4.26
C SER A 69 -8.87 -2.46 4.74
N VAL A 70 -8.04 -3.24 4.02
CA VAL A 70 -7.57 -4.55 4.47
C VAL A 70 -6.04 -4.62 4.38
N PRO A 71 -5.39 -5.55 5.12
CA PRO A 71 -3.94 -5.71 5.04
C PRO A 71 -3.48 -6.17 3.65
N ILE A 72 -2.19 -5.96 3.35
CA ILE A 72 -1.59 -6.37 2.08
C ILE A 72 -1.54 -7.91 2.04
N PRO A 73 -1.91 -8.57 0.93
CA PRO A 73 -1.67 -10.01 0.78
C PRO A 73 -0.18 -10.34 0.93
N ALA A 74 0.14 -11.39 1.70
CA ALA A 74 1.53 -11.74 2.04
C ALA A 74 2.43 -12.04 0.82
N ASP A 75 1.84 -12.47 -0.31
CA ASP A 75 2.51 -12.78 -1.57
C ASP A 75 2.76 -11.55 -2.46
N VAL A 76 2.16 -10.40 -2.14
CA VAL A 76 2.40 -9.14 -2.87
C VAL A 76 3.79 -8.60 -2.51
N ALA A 77 4.59 -8.34 -3.53
CA ALA A 77 5.96 -7.83 -3.43
C ALA A 77 6.14 -6.46 -4.06
N LEU A 78 5.21 -6.05 -4.92
CA LEU A 78 5.21 -4.77 -5.63
C LEU A 78 3.86 -4.08 -5.44
N LEU A 79 3.87 -2.77 -5.26
CA LEU A 79 2.70 -1.92 -5.07
C LEU A 79 2.73 -0.76 -6.06
N ALA A 80 1.58 -0.33 -6.56
CA ALA A 80 1.47 0.86 -7.41
C ALA A 80 0.10 1.52 -7.27
N VAL A 81 0.03 2.83 -7.47
CA VAL A 81 -1.23 3.53 -7.69
C VAL A 81 -1.55 3.56 -9.18
N GLU A 82 -2.82 3.51 -9.54
CA GLU A 82 -3.26 3.70 -10.93
C GLU A 82 -2.65 4.97 -11.55
N GLY A 83 -2.03 4.79 -12.72
CA GLY A 83 -1.33 5.85 -13.44
C GLY A 83 0.10 6.11 -12.99
N ASP A 84 0.62 5.43 -11.96
CA ASP A 84 2.05 5.47 -11.62
C ASP A 84 2.86 4.84 -12.77
N GLY A 85 4.01 5.46 -13.09
CA GLY A 85 4.97 4.91 -14.07
C GLY A 85 5.92 3.87 -13.49
N VAL A 86 5.87 3.64 -12.18
CA VAL A 86 6.78 2.76 -11.43
C VAL A 86 6.01 1.96 -10.38
N TRP A 87 6.58 0.81 -10.00
CA TRP A 87 6.07 -0.01 -8.91
C TRP A 87 7.03 0.06 -7.72
N ASP A 88 6.49 0.32 -6.54
CA ASP A 88 7.22 0.36 -5.27
C ASP A 88 7.42 -1.05 -4.74
N ARG A 89 8.66 -1.39 -4.35
CA ARG A 89 8.98 -2.72 -3.82
C ARG A 89 8.73 -2.79 -2.33
N VAL A 90 7.95 -3.78 -1.90
CA VAL A 90 7.82 -4.13 -0.48
C VAL A 90 9.12 -4.78 -0.02
N ARG A 91 9.87 -4.08 0.84
CA ARG A 91 11.12 -4.60 1.41
C ARG A 91 10.87 -5.92 2.14
N PRO A 92 11.72 -6.96 1.95
CA PRO A 92 11.57 -8.24 2.65
C PRO A 92 11.47 -8.09 4.17
N ASP A 93 12.32 -7.23 4.76
CA ASP A 93 12.40 -7.00 6.20
C ASP A 93 11.08 -6.50 6.80
N ALA A 94 10.28 -5.74 6.04
CA ALA A 94 8.99 -5.25 6.50
C ALA A 94 8.03 -6.38 6.89
N ARG A 95 8.17 -7.57 6.29
CA ARG A 95 7.33 -8.74 6.64
C ARG A 95 7.73 -9.38 7.97
N ILE A 96 8.99 -9.20 8.38
CA ILE A 96 9.52 -9.69 9.65
C ILE A 96 9.22 -8.67 10.75
N ASP A 97 9.48 -7.40 10.45
CA ASP A 97 9.39 -6.32 11.44
C ASP A 97 7.93 -5.89 11.70
N PHE A 98 7.05 -5.99 10.70
CA PHE A 98 5.65 -5.53 10.76
C PHE A 98 4.70 -6.55 10.14
N PRO A 99 4.62 -7.78 10.68
CA PRO A 99 3.78 -8.83 10.13
C PRO A 99 2.28 -8.45 10.10
N GLU A 100 1.83 -7.52 10.95
CA GLU A 100 0.46 -7.06 11.04
C GLU A 100 -0.03 -6.22 9.85
N LEU A 101 0.88 -5.79 8.96
CA LEU A 101 0.57 -5.13 7.69
C LEU A 101 0.20 -6.13 6.59
N PHE A 102 0.54 -7.40 6.81
CA PHE A 102 0.35 -8.47 5.86
C PHE A 102 -0.67 -9.47 6.37
N ALA A 103 -1.50 -9.98 5.48
CA ALA A 103 -2.44 -11.05 5.79
C ALA A 103 -2.27 -12.19 4.81
N ALA A 104 -2.68 -13.39 5.24
CA ALA A 104 -2.73 -14.53 4.33
C ALA A 104 -3.58 -14.16 3.10
N PRO A 105 -3.23 -14.64 1.89
CA PRO A 105 -3.92 -14.27 0.65
C PRO A 105 -5.45 -14.49 0.69
N GLU A 106 -5.90 -15.46 1.48
CA GLU A 106 -7.32 -15.80 1.66
C GLU A 106 -8.10 -14.75 2.48
N THR A 107 -7.40 -14.04 3.37
CA THR A 107 -7.94 -13.01 4.26
C THR A 107 -7.82 -11.60 3.70
N ALA A 108 -6.81 -11.32 2.87
CA ALA A 108 -6.71 -10.10 2.09
C ALA A 108 -7.50 -10.27 0.78
N ARG A 109 -8.82 -10.41 0.87
CA ARG A 109 -9.66 -10.66 -0.31
C ARG A 109 -9.46 -9.50 -1.32
N PRO A 110 -8.93 -9.75 -2.53
CA PRO A 110 -8.72 -8.69 -3.51
C PRO A 110 -10.08 -8.11 -3.93
N ALA A 111 -10.14 -6.80 -4.14
CA ALA A 111 -11.36 -6.14 -4.61
C ALA A 111 -11.78 -6.68 -5.99
N ARG A 112 -10.78 -7.04 -6.82
CA ARG A 112 -10.95 -7.73 -8.10
C ARG A 112 -9.65 -8.38 -8.55
N THR A 113 -9.73 -9.55 -9.20
CA THR A 113 -8.60 -10.12 -9.95
C THR A 113 -8.74 -9.72 -11.41
N VAL A 114 -7.71 -9.11 -11.99
CA VAL A 114 -7.68 -8.78 -13.42
C VAL A 114 -6.83 -9.82 -14.12
N ALA A 115 -7.44 -10.64 -15.00
CA ALA A 115 -6.67 -11.48 -15.90
C ALA A 115 -6.03 -10.56 -16.95
N ARG A 116 -4.74 -10.76 -17.23
CA ARG A 116 -4.06 -10.07 -18.32
C ARG A 116 -4.68 -10.56 -19.63
N THR A 117 -5.39 -9.70 -20.36
CA THR A 117 -5.59 -9.91 -21.80
C THR A 117 -4.23 -9.73 -22.46
N GLY A 118 -3.78 -10.76 -23.17
CA GLY A 118 -2.51 -10.78 -23.90
C GLY A 118 -2.49 -9.80 -25.06
#